data_AF-A0A550D189-F1
#
_entry.id   AF-A0A550D189-F1
#
_cell.length_a   1.000
_cell.length_b   1.000
_cell.length_c   1.000
_cell.angle_alpha   90.00
_cell.angle_beta   90.00
_cell.angle_gamma   90.00
#
_symmetry.space_group_name_H-M   'P 1'
#
loop_
_entity.id
_entity.type
_entity.pdbx_description
1 polymer ?
#
loop_
_entity_poly.entity_id
_entity_poly.type
_entity_poly.pdbx_seq_one_letter_code
_entity_poly.pdbx_strand_id
1 'polypeptide(L)'
;MKLREWQEKLSEKVIQALRQNFLVALQAPTGSGKTIFALHVGFKVKERLIFVVRTHNQFFPVYRELKTYYSDKDLAFIIGKSSACLYTSEDVDPQDIYCNICSAYKGLTYKLTIKDPPSIFLNKLKEEGKSANFCPYYS
;
A
#
# COMPACT_ATOMS: atom_id res chain seq x y z
N MET A 1 7.55 17.74 -9.75
CA MET A 1 6.55 16.91 -10.47
C MET A 1 5.89 17.76 -11.53
N LYS A 2 5.78 17.30 -12.78
CA LYS A 2 5.04 18.00 -13.84
C LYS A 2 3.67 17.32 -14.00
N LEU A 3 2.60 18.08 -13.80
CA LEU A 3 1.23 17.58 -13.94
C LEU A 3 0.79 17.61 -15.41
N ARG A 4 -0.20 16.77 -15.75
CA ARG A 4 -0.91 16.84 -17.03
C ARG A 4 -1.93 17.97 -16.95
N GLU A 5 -2.29 18.55 -18.10
CA GLU A 5 -3.21 19.69 -18.18
C GLU A 5 -4.53 19.47 -17.41
N TRP A 6 -5.14 18.28 -17.53
CA TRP A 6 -6.37 17.96 -16.81
C TRP A 6 -6.19 17.90 -15.29
N GLN A 7 -5.00 17.49 -14.83
CA GLN A 7 -4.66 17.40 -13.41
C GLN A 7 -4.49 18.80 -12.82
N GLU A 8 -3.82 19.70 -13.56
CA GLU A 8 -3.65 21.10 -13.16
C GLU A 8 -4.99 21.83 -13.08
N LYS A 9 -5.86 21.64 -14.08
CA LYS A 9 -7.20 22.25 -14.13
C LYS A 9 -8.11 21.81 -12.98
N LEU A 10 -7.95 20.58 -12.47
CA LEU A 10 -8.84 20.01 -11.47
C LEU A 10 -8.27 19.99 -10.05
N SER A 11 -6.95 20.14 -9.86
CA SER A 11 -6.31 19.99 -8.54
C SER A 11 -6.91 20.94 -7.50
N GLU A 12 -6.96 22.23 -7.80
CA GLU A 12 -7.44 23.25 -6.84
C GLU A 12 -8.92 23.05 -6.49
N LYS A 13 -9.75 22.72 -7.48
CA LYS A 13 -11.17 22.42 -7.27
C LYS A 13 -11.35 21.22 -6.33
N VAL A 14 -10.59 20.14 -6.56
CA VAL A 14 -10.64 18.93 -5.73
C VAL A 14 -10.11 19.21 -4.32
N ILE A 15 -9.01 19.94 -4.19
CA ILE A 15 -8.43 20.31 -2.88
C ILE A 15 -9.43 21.13 -2.05
N GLN A 16 -10.09 22.13 -2.65
CA GLN A 16 -11.10 22.92 -1.96
C GLN A 16 -12.31 22.07 -1.54
N ALA A 17 -12.84 21.23 -2.43
CA ALA A 17 -13.96 20.35 -2.12
C ALA A 17 -13.63 19.40 -0.95
N LEU A 18 -12.44 18.79 -0.95
CA LEU A 18 -12.00 17.90 0.13
C LEU A 18 -11.82 18.64 1.47
N ARG A 19 -11.31 19.89 1.45
CA ARG A 19 -11.20 20.73 2.66
C ARG A 19 -12.56 21.12 3.24
N GLN A 20 -13.58 21.18 2.40
CA GLN A 20 -14.98 21.42 2.78
C GLN A 20 -15.74 20.12 3.10
N ASN A 21 -15.03 18.99 3.25
CA ASN A 21 -15.58 17.67 3.55
C ASN A 21 -16.56 17.12 2.49
N PHE A 22 -16.47 17.58 1.23
CA PHE A 22 -17.21 16.95 0.15
C PHE A 22 -16.57 15.61 -0.24
N LEU A 23 -17.42 14.64 -0.59
CA LEU A 23 -17.00 13.43 -1.27
C LEU A 23 -16.81 13.73 -2.76
N VAL A 24 -15.60 13.45 -3.26
CA VAL A 24 -15.24 13.71 -4.67
C VAL A 24 -15.33 12.40 -5.46
N ALA A 25 -16.24 12.35 -6.43
CA ALA A 25 -16.28 11.32 -7.46
C ALA A 25 -15.55 11.81 -8.71
N LEU A 26 -14.45 11.15 -9.09
CA LEU A 26 -13.63 11.51 -10.24
C LEU A 26 -13.66 10.42 -11.31
N GLN A 27 -14.23 10.75 -12.47
CA GLN A 27 -14.15 9.90 -13.65
C GLN A 27 -12.89 10.26 -14.46
N ALA A 28 -11.97 9.31 -14.60
CA ALA A 28 -10.82 9.46 -15.48
C ALA A 28 -10.39 8.09 -16.05
N PRO A 29 -9.90 8.02 -17.30
CA PRO A 29 -9.57 6.75 -17.96
C PRO A 29 -8.34 6.06 -17.34
N THR A 30 -8.24 4.75 -17.45
CA THR A 30 -7.06 3.99 -16.97
C THR A 30 -5.80 4.46 -17.71
N GLY A 31 -4.67 4.54 -17.00
CA GLY A 31 -3.42 5.09 -17.56
C GLY A 31 -3.33 6.62 -17.60
N SER A 32 -4.37 7.36 -17.18
CA SER A 32 -4.36 8.83 -17.21
C SER A 32 -3.49 9.51 -16.14
N GLY A 33 -2.89 8.75 -15.22
CA GLY A 33 -2.15 9.28 -14.07
C GLY A 33 -3.02 9.54 -12.84
N LYS A 34 -4.10 8.77 -12.62
CA LYS A 34 -4.97 8.93 -11.44
C LYS A 34 -4.24 8.73 -10.12
N THR A 35 -3.29 7.79 -10.04
CA THR A 35 -2.53 7.51 -8.81
C THR A 35 -1.74 8.73 -8.35
N ILE A 36 -0.95 9.33 -9.25
CA ILE A 36 -0.17 10.53 -8.92
C ILE A 36 -1.07 11.73 -8.62
N PHE A 37 -2.20 11.87 -9.33
CA PHE A 37 -3.17 12.92 -9.02
C PHE A 37 -3.76 12.76 -7.62
N ALA A 38 -4.18 11.55 -7.24
CA ALA A 38 -4.73 11.26 -5.93
C ALA A 38 -3.71 11.50 -4.80
N LEU A 39 -2.44 11.11 -5.00
CA LEU A 39 -1.35 11.43 -4.07
C LEU A 39 -1.16 12.95 -3.94
N HIS A 40 -1.15 13.66 -5.05
CA HIS A 40 -0.96 15.11 -5.08
C HIS A 40 -2.05 15.86 -4.31
N VAL A 41 -3.32 15.65 -4.66
CA VAL A 41 -4.43 16.33 -3.98
C VAL A 41 -4.57 15.85 -2.53
N GLY A 42 -4.34 14.55 -2.29
CA GLY A 42 -4.42 13.96 -0.96
C GLY A 42 -3.44 14.58 0.01
N PHE A 43 -2.14 14.63 -0.35
CA PHE A 43 -1.12 15.21 0.53
C PHE A 43 -1.21 16.73 0.70
N LYS A 44 -1.95 17.42 -0.18
CA LYS A 44 -2.28 18.85 0.01
C LYS A 44 -3.41 19.09 1.02
N VAL A 45 -4.12 18.03 1.44
CA VAL A 45 -5.27 18.10 2.34
C VAL A 45 -5.02 17.36 3.65
N LYS A 46 -4.29 16.24 3.63
CA LYS A 46 -3.99 15.40 4.81
C LYS A 46 -2.54 14.94 4.81
N GLU A 47 -1.98 14.69 5.99
CA GLU A 47 -0.61 14.19 6.15
C GLU A 47 -0.48 12.69 5.82
N ARG A 48 -1.57 11.93 5.97
CA ARG A 48 -1.62 10.48 5.75
C ARG A 48 -2.75 10.14 4.80
N LEU A 49 -2.51 9.14 3.95
CA LEU A 49 -3.44 8.68 2.92
C LEU A 49 -3.63 7.17 3.00
N ILE A 50 -4.86 6.73 2.71
CA ILE A 50 -5.20 5.31 2.58
C ILE A 50 -5.61 5.06 1.13
N PHE A 51 -4.92 4.14 0.46
CA PHE A 51 -5.27 3.69 -0.88
C PHE A 51 -5.96 2.33 -0.81
N VAL A 52 -7.25 2.32 -1.13
CA VAL A 52 -8.03 1.08 -1.26
C VAL A 52 -8.03 0.67 -2.73
N VAL A 53 -7.51 -0.52 -3.01
CA VAL A 53 -7.30 -1.01 -4.39
C VAL A 53 -7.86 -2.41 -4.56
N ARG A 54 -8.15 -2.80 -5.80
CA ARG A 54 -8.78 -4.09 -6.12
C ARG A 54 -7.87 -5.30 -5.87
N THR A 55 -6.56 -5.17 -6.16
CA THR A 55 -5.60 -6.28 -6.07
C THR A 55 -4.22 -5.79 -5.63
N HIS A 56 -3.40 -6.70 -5.10
CA HIS A 56 -2.03 -6.40 -4.64
C HIS A 56 -1.13 -5.81 -5.74
N ASN A 57 -1.39 -6.13 -7.01
CA ASN A 57 -0.65 -5.56 -8.16
C ASN A 57 -0.76 -4.03 -8.25
N GLN A 58 -1.81 -3.44 -7.66
CA GLN A 58 -2.00 -1.99 -7.62
C GLN A 58 -1.17 -1.29 -6.53
N PHE A 59 -0.48 -2.03 -5.67
CA PHE A 59 0.48 -1.44 -4.73
C PHE A 59 1.69 -0.87 -5.45
N PHE A 60 2.14 -1.50 -6.53
CA PHE A 60 3.35 -1.08 -7.24
C PHE A 60 3.26 0.34 -7.83
N PRO A 61 2.17 0.74 -8.53
CA PRO A 61 1.99 2.13 -8.94
C PRO A 61 2.09 3.11 -7.78
N VAL A 62 1.43 2.83 -6.64
CA VAL A 62 1.48 3.72 -5.46
C VAL A 62 2.91 3.83 -4.93
N TYR A 63 3.61 2.70 -4.77
CA TYR A 63 5.00 2.65 -4.36
C TYR A 63 5.91 3.48 -5.28
N ARG A 64 5.79 3.28 -6.60
CA ARG A 64 6.61 3.97 -7.59
C ARG A 64 6.40 5.48 -7.50
N GLU A 65 5.15 5.94 -7.55
CA GLU A 65 4.84 7.37 -7.49
C GLU A 65 5.32 8.00 -6.16
N LEU A 66 5.18 7.30 -5.03
CA LEU A 66 5.68 7.75 -3.73
C LEU A 66 7.21 7.89 -3.74
N LYS A 67 7.95 6.87 -4.17
CA LYS A 67 9.42 6.94 -4.20
C LYS A 67 9.94 7.98 -5.18
N THR A 68 9.23 8.25 -6.27
CA THR A 68 9.63 9.25 -7.27
C THR A 68 9.36 10.70 -6.84
N TYR A 69 8.21 10.97 -6.20
CA TYR A 69 7.77 12.35 -5.96
C TYR A 69 7.56 12.73 -4.49
N TYR A 70 7.57 11.76 -3.58
CA TYR A 70 7.26 11.90 -2.15
C TYR A 70 8.23 11.05 -1.31
N SER A 71 9.54 11.23 -1.52
CA SER A 71 10.59 10.41 -0.89
C SER A 71 10.65 10.55 0.63
N ASP A 72 10.05 11.60 1.19
CA ASP A 72 9.87 11.84 2.63
C ASP A 72 8.69 11.07 3.24
N LYS A 73 7.89 10.37 2.41
CA LYS A 73 6.72 9.61 2.85
C LYS A 73 7.02 8.12 2.92
N ASP A 74 6.61 7.52 4.03
CA ASP A 74 6.64 6.08 4.21
C ASP A 74 5.43 5.40 3.55
N LEU A 75 5.65 4.17 3.09
CA LEU A 75 4.59 3.29 2.59
C LEU A 75 4.46 2.11 3.55
N ALA A 76 3.21 1.76 3.86
CA ALA A 76 2.82 0.50 4.44
C ALA A 76 1.69 -0.11 3.59
N PHE A 77 1.59 -1.43 3.56
CA PHE A 77 0.49 -2.12 2.89
C PHE A 77 0.07 -3.34 3.69
N ILE A 78 -1.20 -3.74 3.53
CA ILE A 78 -1.78 -4.94 4.13
C ILE A 78 -2.07 -5.93 3.00
N ILE A 79 -1.71 -7.19 3.23
CA ILE A 79 -1.99 -8.32 2.35
C ILE A 79 -2.74 -9.40 3.12
N GLY A 80 -3.44 -10.28 2.40
CA GLY A 80 -4.10 -11.43 3.00
C GLY A 80 -3.13 -12.39 3.71
N LYS A 81 -3.63 -13.09 4.73
CA LYS A 81 -2.85 -14.09 5.48
C LYS A 81 -2.27 -15.17 4.55
N SER A 82 -3.04 -15.63 3.56
CA SER A 82 -2.60 -16.67 2.61
C SER A 82 -1.38 -16.25 1.80
N SER A 83 -1.29 -14.98 1.39
CA SER A 83 -0.12 -14.45 0.69
C SER A 83 1.10 -14.27 1.63
N ALA A 84 0.85 -13.81 2.86
CA ALA A 84 1.89 -13.48 3.84
C ALA A 84 2.48 -14.69 4.58
N CYS A 85 1.68 -15.73 4.80
CA CYS A 85 2.04 -16.86 5.64
C CYS A 85 3.26 -17.61 5.08
N LEU A 86 4.10 -18.09 6.01
CA LEU A 86 5.32 -18.85 5.68
C LEU A 86 5.04 -20.31 5.31
N TYR A 87 3.91 -20.84 5.78
CA TYR A 87 3.64 -22.27 5.82
C TYR A 87 2.45 -22.69 4.95
N THR A 88 1.89 -21.77 4.15
CA THR A 88 0.74 -22.03 3.28
C THR A 88 0.98 -21.48 1.89
N SER A 89 0.25 -22.02 0.92
CA SER A 89 0.13 -21.47 -0.42
C SER A 89 -0.96 -20.39 -0.48
N GLU A 90 -0.98 -19.60 -1.55
CA GLU A 90 -1.87 -18.44 -1.68
C GLU A 90 -3.35 -18.80 -1.87
N ASP A 91 -3.62 -20.03 -2.30
CA ASP A 91 -4.96 -20.60 -2.57
C ASP A 91 -5.67 -21.11 -1.30
N VAL A 92 -4.99 -21.15 -0.16
CA VAL A 92 -5.58 -21.55 1.13
C VAL A 92 -6.51 -20.44 1.66
N ASP A 93 -7.69 -20.82 2.16
CA ASP A 93 -8.58 -19.88 2.83
C ASP A 93 -7.87 -19.29 4.06
N PRO A 94 -7.82 -17.95 4.22
CA PRO A 94 -7.25 -17.32 5.41
C PRO A 94 -7.79 -17.84 6.76
N GLN A 95 -8.99 -18.41 6.80
CA GLN A 95 -9.60 -19.00 7.99
C GLN A 95 -8.97 -20.35 8.38
N ASP A 96 -8.40 -21.08 7.41
CA ASP A 96 -7.72 -22.35 7.63
C ASP A 96 -6.26 -22.16 8.13
N ILE A 97 -5.83 -20.91 8.29
CA ILE A 97 -4.49 -20.56 8.78
C ILE A 97 -4.52 -20.41 10.31
N TYR A 98 -4.19 -21.50 11.00
CA TYR A 98 -4.16 -21.59 12.46
C TYR A 98 -2.96 -20.85 13.09
N CYS A 99 -3.01 -19.51 13.12
CA CYS A 99 -1.92 -18.67 13.67
C CYS A 99 -1.69 -18.88 15.17
N ASN A 100 -2.71 -19.27 15.94
CA ASN A 100 -2.66 -19.43 17.40
C ASN A 100 -1.70 -20.54 17.88
N ILE A 101 -1.46 -21.55 17.04
CA ILE A 101 -0.54 -22.66 17.34
C ILE A 101 0.83 -22.49 16.66
N CYS A 102 1.04 -21.38 15.93
CA CYS A 102 2.20 -21.16 15.09
C CYS A 102 3.41 -20.66 15.88
N SER A 103 4.56 -21.30 15.72
CA SER A 103 5.82 -20.92 16.40
C SER A 103 6.37 -19.56 15.98
N ALA A 104 6.04 -19.11 14.77
CA ALA A 104 6.45 -17.81 14.22
C ALA A 104 5.52 -16.67 14.68
N TYR A 105 4.34 -16.99 15.23
CA TYR A 105 3.38 -16.00 15.73
C TYR A 105 3.75 -15.43 17.12
N LYS A 106 4.92 -15.78 17.68
CA LYS A 106 5.35 -15.35 19.02
C LYS A 106 5.57 -13.83 19.11
N GLY A 107 4.50 -13.04 19.15
CA GLY A 107 4.36 -11.67 19.68
C GLY A 107 5.38 -10.59 19.29
N LEU A 108 6.36 -10.90 18.44
CA LEU A 108 7.46 -10.00 18.11
C LEU A 108 6.98 -9.07 17.00
N THR A 109 6.76 -7.81 17.35
CA THR A 109 6.57 -6.74 16.38
C THR A 109 7.93 -6.45 15.74
N TYR A 110 8.08 -6.82 14.47
CA TYR A 110 9.29 -6.51 13.71
C TYR A 110 9.08 -5.17 13.01
N LYS A 111 9.88 -4.17 13.37
CA LYS A 111 9.78 -2.86 12.73
C LYS A 111 10.18 -2.97 11.26
N LEU A 112 9.20 -2.96 10.37
CA LEU A 112 9.41 -3.03 8.93
C LEU A 112 9.69 -1.66 8.32
N THR A 113 10.52 -1.63 7.29
CA THR A 113 10.71 -0.44 6.44
C THR A 113 10.71 -0.88 4.99
N ILE A 114 9.74 -0.39 4.23
CA ILE A 114 9.54 -0.79 2.84
C ILE A 114 10.48 0.00 1.92
N LYS A 115 11.57 -0.67 1.54
CA LYS A 115 12.60 -0.13 0.63
C LYS A 115 12.51 -0.69 -0.78
N ASP A 116 11.87 -1.84 -0.95
CA ASP A 116 11.72 -2.54 -2.22
C ASP A 116 10.29 -2.42 -2.77
N PRO A 117 10.07 -2.67 -4.06
CA PRO A 117 8.74 -2.88 -4.62
C PRO A 117 7.92 -3.91 -3.80
N PRO A 118 6.60 -3.71 -3.62
CA PRO A 118 5.78 -4.51 -2.70
C PRO A 118 5.90 -6.04 -2.84
N SER A 119 5.94 -6.57 -4.07
CA SER A 119 6.09 -8.01 -4.31
C SER A 119 7.49 -8.53 -3.93
N ILE A 120 8.54 -7.77 -4.25
CA ILE A 120 9.92 -8.11 -3.89
C ILE A 120 10.10 -8.03 -2.37
N PHE A 121 9.57 -6.98 -1.76
CA PHE A 121 9.59 -6.80 -0.31
C PHE A 121 8.91 -7.97 0.40
N LEU A 122 7.72 -8.37 -0.06
CA LEU A 122 7.00 -9.51 0.50
C LEU A 122 7.81 -10.82 0.40
N ASN A 123 8.40 -11.09 -0.75
CA ASN A 123 9.21 -12.31 -0.93
C ASN A 123 10.41 -12.31 0.02
N LYS A 124 11.14 -11.19 0.14
CA LYS A 124 12.24 -11.06 1.10
C LYS A 124 11.77 -11.24 2.54
N LEU A 125 10.65 -10.61 2.90
CA LEU A 125 10.07 -10.70 4.24
C LEU A 125 9.69 -12.14 4.60
N LYS A 126 9.22 -12.95 3.64
CA LYS A 126 8.93 -14.38 3.86
C LYS A 126 10.21 -15.19 4.07
N GLU A 127 11.27 -14.94 3.31
CA GLU A 127 12.56 -15.61 3.51
C GLU A 127 13.23 -15.23 4.84
N GLU A 128 13.18 -13.95 5.21
CA GLU A 128 13.61 -13.45 6.52
C GLU A 128 12.76 -14.05 7.65
N GLY A 129 11.43 -14.10 7.47
CA GLY A 129 10.51 -14.71 8.43
C GLY A 129 10.80 -16.19 8.71
N LYS A 130 11.18 -16.96 7.67
CA LYS A 130 11.61 -18.37 7.82
C LYS A 130 12.90 -18.49 8.62
N SER A 131 13.91 -17.68 8.30
CA SER A 131 15.24 -17.76 8.91
C SER A 131 15.28 -17.22 10.35
N ALA A 132 14.56 -16.13 10.62
CA ALA A 132 14.49 -15.49 11.93
C ALA A 132 13.27 -15.93 12.78
N ASN A 133 12.45 -16.84 12.27
CA ASN A 133 11.26 -17.40 12.92
C ASN A 133 10.28 -16.33 13.42
N PHE A 134 9.83 -15.44 12.53
CA PHE A 134 8.78 -14.46 12.79
C PHE A 134 7.69 -14.47 11.71
N CYS A 135 6.49 -13.98 12.04
CA CYS A 135 5.35 -13.99 11.14
C CYS A 135 5.25 -12.70 10.30
N PRO A 136 5.39 -12.75 8.95
CA PRO A 136 5.26 -11.59 8.08
C PRO A 136 3.90 -10.87 8.12
N TYR A 137 2.84 -11.58 8.49
CA TYR A 137 1.49 -11.00 8.54
C TYR A 137 1.29 -10.12 9.78
N TYR A 138 2.00 -10.41 10.88
CA TYR A 138 1.84 -9.73 12.17
C TYR A 138 3.03 -8.83 12.54
N SER A 139 4.05 -8.76 11.69
CA SER A 139 5.22 -7.88 11.84
C SER A 139 4.89 -6.42 11.58
#